data_AF-S2Y6D7-F1
#
_entry.id   AF-S2Y6D7-F1
#
_cell.length_a   1.000
_cell.length_b   1.000
_cell.length_c   1.000
_cell.angle_alpha   90.00
_cell.angle_beta   90.00
_cell.angle_gamma   90.00
#
_symmetry.space_group_name_H-M   'P 1'
#
loop_
_entity.id
_entity.type
_entity.pdbx_description
1 polymer ?
#
loop_
_entity_poly.entity_id
_entity_poly.type
_entity_poly.pdbx_seq_one_letter_code
_entity_poly.pdbx_strand_id
1 'polypeptide(L)'
;MVDDDVELVSAKHRDAPYGAYTTINQLADDGGIAHLFNRWHTLGEKPTCRLVTTPGLSGTAQDLATTIQHLRALRMSGLPLATSEEHQKPIKELCRCIRQHTKPERLPALWNQNSNPREPTEEEQAQVARFLSMLVIDHTRLPRGFVAYAAANMYAKPVLERLRTQAAPDPVWQAVHDLMRVRMRAAGPIPRGKLPAVLAYKPGTPLPNAADLERADVSRIVAMTDIDIAIRTAIAHPRGFQPLVPQPRLSHLSVKMNAGHCGDNSIERAEELHREYRDYWRQRLSGDPAARAEQARLRRRLHRVSDEAAAAASNPTIQGRALWRELQRRVDDLPEESLPVGMDADLVLGGICDLTSECKVWFSERFDVEGEIARLRTQRGDAS
;
A
#
# COMPACT_ATOMS: atom_id res chain seq x y z
N MET A 1 -22.41 -26.39 20.27
CA MET A 1 -21.14 -25.99 20.91
C MET A 1 -20.39 -25.18 19.89
N VAL A 2 -20.29 -23.87 20.10
CA VAL A 2 -19.42 -23.01 19.28
C VAL A 2 -18.03 -23.23 19.87
N ASP A 3 -17.26 -24.11 19.25
CA ASP A 3 -15.85 -24.26 19.61
C ASP A 3 -15.20 -22.91 19.30
N ASP A 4 -14.58 -22.28 20.30
CA ASP A 4 -13.81 -21.06 20.11
C ASP A 4 -12.57 -21.41 19.26
N ASP A 5 -12.76 -21.48 17.94
CA ASP A 5 -11.71 -21.82 16.98
C ASP A 5 -10.63 -20.74 17.00
N VAL A 6 -9.57 -21.00 17.76
CA VAL A 6 -8.40 -20.13 17.82
C VAL A 6 -7.69 -20.17 16.46
N GLU A 7 -7.58 -19.02 15.80
CA GLU A 7 -6.79 -18.83 14.58
C GLU A 7 -5.50 -18.05 14.88
N LEU A 8 -4.36 -18.59 14.47
CA LEU A 8 -3.08 -17.89 14.50
C LEU A 8 -2.88 -17.10 13.20
N VAL A 9 -2.76 -15.79 13.32
CA VAL A 9 -2.58 -14.91 12.15
C VAL A 9 -1.19 -14.29 12.16
N SER A 10 -0.41 -14.57 11.12
CA SER A 10 0.80 -13.81 10.78
C SER A 10 0.41 -12.74 9.76
N ALA A 11 0.52 -11.46 10.13
CA ALA A 11 0.27 -10.35 9.24
C ALA A 11 1.60 -9.68 8.85
N LYS A 12 1.91 -9.66 7.55
CA LYS A 12 3.10 -9.00 6.99
C LYS A 12 2.71 -7.77 6.17
N HIS A 13 3.71 -6.98 5.78
CA HIS A 13 3.52 -5.66 5.17
C HIS A 13 2.54 -5.72 3.98
N ARG A 14 1.35 -5.13 4.18
CA ARG A 14 0.26 -5.14 3.21
C ARG A 14 0.44 -4.11 2.06
N ASP A 15 1.34 -3.15 2.23
CA ASP A 15 1.36 -1.92 1.40
C ASP A 15 2.79 -1.42 1.10
N ALA A 16 3.83 -2.23 1.34
CA ALA A 16 5.23 -1.85 1.16
C ALA A 16 5.74 -2.16 -0.28
N PRO A 17 6.83 -1.54 -0.77
CA PRO A 17 7.35 -1.74 -2.14
C PRO A 17 7.98 -3.13 -2.38
N TYR A 18 7.67 -4.13 -1.56
CA TYR A 18 8.21 -5.47 -1.69
C TYR A 18 7.47 -6.23 -2.79
N GLY A 19 8.22 -6.71 -3.78
CA GLY A 19 7.71 -7.55 -4.87
C GLY A 19 7.30 -8.94 -4.40
N ALA A 20 6.69 -9.71 -5.31
CA ALA A 20 6.22 -11.07 -5.07
C ALA A 20 7.23 -11.95 -4.31
N TYR A 21 6.76 -12.78 -3.37
CA TYR A 21 7.61 -13.81 -2.80
C TYR A 21 7.88 -14.87 -3.86
N THR A 22 9.15 -15.08 -4.19
CA THR A 22 9.56 -15.98 -5.28
C THR A 22 10.06 -17.33 -4.75
N THR A 23 10.37 -17.41 -3.45
CA THR A 23 10.95 -18.60 -2.81
C THR A 23 10.28 -18.99 -1.50
N ILE A 24 10.29 -20.29 -1.19
CA ILE A 24 9.85 -20.82 0.12
C ILE A 24 10.68 -20.25 1.27
N ASN A 25 11.97 -19.99 1.05
CA ASN A 25 12.85 -19.40 2.06
C ASN A 25 12.40 -18.00 2.49
N GLN A 26 12.04 -17.14 1.54
CA GLN A 26 11.47 -15.82 1.84
C GLN A 26 10.13 -15.93 2.58
N LEU A 27 9.27 -16.87 2.22
CA LEU A 27 8.03 -17.10 2.95
C LEU A 27 8.26 -17.59 4.39
N ALA A 28 9.26 -18.44 4.61
CA ALA A 28 9.61 -18.96 5.91
C ALA A 28 10.12 -17.85 6.86
N ASP A 29 10.99 -16.98 6.37
CA ASP A 29 11.63 -15.89 7.13
C ASP A 29 10.80 -14.60 7.09
N ASP A 30 10.86 -13.86 5.98
CA ASP A 30 10.17 -12.59 5.79
C ASP A 30 8.65 -12.74 5.95
N GLY A 31 8.09 -13.78 5.36
CA GLY A 31 6.67 -14.14 5.48
C GLY A 31 6.29 -14.63 6.88
N GLY A 32 7.25 -15.10 7.66
CA GLY A 32 7.07 -15.56 9.03
C GLY A 32 6.38 -16.93 9.15
N ILE A 33 6.34 -17.75 8.10
CA ILE A 33 5.77 -19.10 8.17
C ILE A 33 6.51 -19.96 9.22
N ALA A 34 7.84 -19.84 9.33
CA ALA A 34 8.58 -20.60 10.34
C ALA A 34 8.16 -20.21 11.76
N HIS A 35 7.95 -18.91 12.02
CA HIS A 35 7.44 -18.45 13.31
C HIS A 35 6.03 -18.99 13.58
N LEU A 36 5.16 -18.97 12.57
CA LEU A 36 3.78 -19.44 12.66
C LEU A 36 3.71 -20.94 12.96
N PHE A 37 4.55 -21.75 12.31
CA PHE A 37 4.70 -23.18 12.57
C PHE A 37 5.05 -23.45 14.03
N ASN A 38 6.05 -22.77 14.58
CA ASN A 38 6.48 -22.98 15.96
C ASN A 38 5.37 -22.61 16.97
N ARG A 39 4.63 -21.54 16.70
CA ARG A 39 3.49 -21.13 17.54
C ARG A 39 2.36 -22.16 17.47
N TRP A 40 2.05 -22.65 16.27
CA TRP A 40 1.07 -23.72 16.06
C TRP A 40 1.45 -25.00 16.81
N HIS A 41 2.73 -25.39 16.74
CA HIS A 41 3.24 -26.55 17.47
C HIS A 41 3.16 -26.35 19.00
N THR A 42 3.57 -25.18 19.50
CA THR A 42 3.48 -24.83 20.94
C THR A 42 2.05 -24.90 21.46
N LEU A 43 1.06 -24.65 20.59
CA LEU A 43 -0.38 -24.72 20.91
C LEU A 43 -1.00 -26.10 20.62
N GLY A 44 -0.17 -27.14 20.51
CA GLY A 44 -0.61 -28.53 20.40
C GLY A 44 -1.20 -28.88 19.04
N GLU A 45 -0.81 -28.19 17.97
CA GLU A 45 -1.19 -28.51 16.58
C GLU A 45 -2.68 -28.38 16.25
N LYS A 46 -3.45 -27.72 17.13
CA LYS A 46 -4.92 -27.55 16.97
C LYS A 46 -5.34 -26.29 16.19
N PRO A 47 -4.75 -25.11 16.42
CA PRO A 47 -5.23 -23.87 15.82
C PRO A 47 -5.18 -23.89 14.29
N THR A 48 -6.13 -23.21 13.65
CA THR A 48 -5.98 -22.86 12.22
C THR A 48 -4.95 -21.74 12.08
N CYS A 49 -4.29 -21.66 10.93
CA CYS A 49 -3.23 -20.69 10.68
C CYS A 49 -3.52 -19.87 9.44
N ARG A 50 -3.25 -18.57 9.49
CA ARG A 50 -3.38 -17.68 8.34
C ARG A 50 -2.18 -16.76 8.20
N LEU A 51 -1.61 -16.73 7.01
CA LEU A 51 -0.63 -15.74 6.59
C LEU A 51 -1.34 -14.69 5.74
N VAL A 52 -1.38 -13.44 6.20
CA VAL A 52 -1.92 -12.29 5.43
C VAL A 52 -0.75 -11.50 4.87
N THR A 53 -0.64 -11.44 3.55
CA THR A 53 0.48 -10.80 2.84
C THR A 53 0.00 -10.20 1.51
N THR A 54 0.71 -9.22 0.96
CA THR A 54 0.38 -8.56 -0.34
C THR A 54 1.39 -8.62 -1.47
N PRO A 55 2.55 -9.24 -1.37
CA PRO A 55 3.23 -9.65 -2.57
C PRO A 55 2.53 -10.91 -3.10
N GLY A 56 2.22 -10.93 -4.39
CA GLY A 56 1.81 -12.17 -5.07
C GLY A 56 2.84 -13.28 -4.82
N LEU A 57 2.47 -14.52 -5.14
CA LEU A 57 3.39 -15.65 -5.06
C LEU A 57 3.86 -16.00 -6.47
N SER A 58 5.13 -16.34 -6.61
CA SER A 58 5.69 -16.88 -7.86
C SER A 58 6.78 -17.91 -7.56
N GLY A 59 7.21 -18.64 -8.57
CA GLY A 59 8.24 -19.68 -8.41
C GLY A 59 7.87 -20.71 -7.34
N THR A 60 8.84 -21.10 -6.50
CA THR A 60 8.63 -22.16 -5.51
C THR A 60 7.67 -21.77 -4.38
N ALA A 61 7.46 -20.46 -4.17
CA ALA A 61 6.44 -19.98 -3.25
C ALA A 61 5.01 -20.28 -3.75
N GLN A 62 4.79 -20.21 -5.06
CA GLN A 62 3.51 -20.58 -5.67
C GLN A 62 3.27 -22.10 -5.58
N ASP A 63 4.30 -22.92 -5.80
CA ASP A 63 4.21 -24.38 -5.65
C ASP A 63 3.81 -24.79 -4.22
N LEU A 64 4.35 -24.08 -3.21
CA LEU A 64 3.96 -24.28 -1.82
C LEU A 64 2.50 -23.90 -1.58
N ALA A 65 2.01 -22.80 -2.15
CA ALA A 65 0.60 -22.39 -2.03
C ALA A 65 -0.35 -23.41 -2.65
N THR A 66 -0.01 -23.97 -3.82
CA THR A 66 -0.75 -25.07 -4.44
C THR A 66 -0.77 -26.31 -3.54
N THR A 67 0.38 -26.64 -2.94
CA THR A 67 0.51 -27.76 -1.98
C THR A 67 -0.37 -27.55 -0.74
N ILE A 68 -0.42 -26.33 -0.19
CA ILE A 68 -1.30 -25.95 0.92
C ILE A 68 -2.77 -26.17 0.55
N GLN A 69 -3.20 -25.70 -0.63
CA GLN A 69 -4.58 -25.85 -1.10
C GLN A 69 -4.97 -27.33 -1.23
N HIS A 70 -4.08 -28.15 -1.79
CA HIS A 70 -4.29 -29.59 -1.92
C HIS A 70 -4.41 -30.29 -0.56
N LEU A 71 -3.45 -30.09 0.35
CA LEU A 71 -3.47 -30.72 1.68
C LEU A 71 -4.69 -30.28 2.51
N ARG A 72 -5.10 -29.02 2.37
CA ARG A 72 -6.32 -28.53 3.01
C ARG A 72 -7.56 -29.22 2.43
N ALA A 73 -7.65 -29.43 1.12
CA ALA A 73 -8.77 -30.14 0.50
C ALA A 73 -8.86 -31.60 0.97
N LEU A 74 -7.72 -32.28 1.13
CA LEU A 74 -7.67 -33.62 1.72
C LEU A 74 -8.21 -33.63 3.17
N ARG A 75 -7.72 -32.70 4.01
CA ARG A 75 -8.20 -32.55 5.39
C ARG A 75 -9.70 -32.32 5.47
N MET A 76 -10.21 -31.37 4.68
CA MET A 76 -11.65 -31.02 4.67
C MET A 76 -12.52 -32.18 4.17
N SER A 77 -11.97 -33.05 3.32
CA SER A 77 -12.63 -34.27 2.84
C SER A 77 -12.47 -35.46 3.80
N GLY A 78 -11.76 -35.30 4.92
CA GLY A 78 -11.48 -36.39 5.88
C GLY A 78 -10.54 -37.46 5.34
N LEU A 79 -9.79 -37.18 4.26
CA LEU A 79 -8.85 -38.12 3.66
C LEU A 79 -7.49 -38.05 4.38
N PRO A 80 -6.71 -39.15 4.38
CA PRO A 80 -5.33 -39.13 4.87
C PRO A 80 -4.51 -38.08 4.12
N LEU A 81 -3.61 -37.38 4.83
CA LEU A 81 -2.69 -36.39 4.26
C LEU A 81 -1.52 -37.07 3.52
N ALA A 82 -1.83 -37.98 2.61
CA ALA A 82 -0.84 -38.65 1.78
C ALA A 82 -0.28 -37.65 0.75
N THR A 83 1.03 -37.42 0.78
CA THR A 83 1.72 -36.48 -0.10
C THR A 83 2.12 -37.16 -1.40
N SER A 84 1.52 -36.75 -2.52
CA SER A 84 1.97 -37.13 -3.87
C SER A 84 3.41 -36.67 -4.12
N GLU A 85 4.12 -37.30 -5.06
CA GLU A 85 5.51 -36.93 -5.40
C GLU A 85 5.66 -35.44 -5.74
N GLU A 86 4.65 -34.84 -6.37
CA GLU A 86 4.62 -33.42 -6.73
C GLU A 86 4.66 -32.50 -5.49
N HIS A 87 3.95 -32.86 -4.43
CA HIS A 87 3.84 -32.05 -3.21
C HIS A 87 4.97 -32.31 -2.20
N GLN A 88 5.71 -33.41 -2.34
CA GLN A 88 6.82 -33.74 -1.43
C GLN A 88 7.95 -32.71 -1.50
N LYS A 89 8.28 -32.20 -2.69
CA LYS A 89 9.41 -31.26 -2.86
C LYS A 89 9.19 -29.94 -2.10
N PRO A 90 8.05 -29.23 -2.24
CA PRO A 90 7.75 -28.04 -1.43
C PRO A 90 7.75 -28.31 0.08
N ILE A 91 7.28 -29.48 0.52
CA ILE A 91 7.24 -29.86 1.95
C ILE A 91 8.65 -30.05 2.50
N LYS A 92 9.51 -30.82 1.81
CA LYS A 92 10.91 -31.02 2.21
C LYS A 92 11.66 -29.70 2.26
N GLU A 93 11.43 -28.83 1.27
CA GLU A 93 12.04 -27.51 1.23
C GLU A 93 11.59 -26.64 2.40
N LEU A 94 10.29 -26.63 2.72
CA LEU A 94 9.79 -25.89 3.88
C LEU A 94 10.34 -26.44 5.21
N CYS A 95 10.45 -27.77 5.37
CA CYS A 95 11.09 -28.37 6.56
C CYS A 95 12.50 -27.82 6.76
N ARG A 96 13.30 -27.78 5.68
CA ARG A 96 14.66 -27.23 5.69
C ARG A 96 14.66 -25.75 6.08
N CYS A 97 13.75 -24.95 5.51
CA CYS A 97 13.63 -23.54 5.85
C CYS A 97 13.18 -23.32 7.31
N ILE A 98 12.26 -24.12 7.84
CA ILE A 98 11.84 -24.05 9.25
C ILE A 98 13.03 -24.30 10.17
N ARG A 99 13.85 -25.32 9.90
CA ARG A 99 15.08 -25.61 10.65
C ARG A 99 16.07 -24.45 10.60
N GLN A 100 16.26 -23.87 9.41
CA GLN A 100 17.20 -22.76 9.21
C GLN A 100 16.80 -21.50 9.99
N HIS A 101 15.50 -21.19 10.04
CA HIS A 101 14.97 -19.93 10.60
C HIS A 101 14.45 -20.08 12.04
N THR A 102 14.52 -21.27 12.62
CA THR A 102 14.06 -21.54 13.99
C THR A 102 15.23 -21.92 14.89
N LYS A 103 15.27 -21.33 16.09
CA LYS A 103 16.22 -21.75 17.13
C LYS A 103 15.94 -23.20 17.55
N PRO A 104 16.97 -24.06 17.74
CA PRO A 104 16.78 -25.48 18.10
C PRO A 104 15.85 -25.73 19.31
N GLU A 105 15.88 -24.83 20.29
CA GLU A 105 15.03 -24.89 21.50
C GLU A 105 13.52 -24.75 21.22
N ARG A 106 13.15 -24.18 20.07
CA ARG A 106 11.75 -23.94 19.68
C ARG A 106 11.22 -24.95 18.68
N LEU A 107 12.10 -25.79 18.13
CA LEU A 107 11.71 -26.89 17.26
C LEU A 107 11.07 -28.02 18.08
N PRO A 108 10.19 -28.83 17.47
CA PRO A 108 9.69 -30.04 18.12
C PRO A 108 10.85 -30.93 18.57
N ALA A 109 10.74 -31.53 19.77
CA ALA A 109 11.82 -32.33 20.35
C ALA A 109 12.31 -33.48 19.42
N LEU A 110 11.40 -34.05 18.62
CA LEU A 110 11.69 -35.08 17.63
C LEU A 110 12.61 -34.60 16.50
N TRP A 111 12.55 -33.31 16.14
CA TRP A 111 13.36 -32.74 15.05
C TRP A 111 14.83 -32.61 15.46
N ASN A 112 15.10 -32.39 16.75
CA ASN A 112 16.45 -32.26 17.27
C ASN A 112 17.23 -33.59 17.32
N GLN A 113 16.56 -34.72 17.11
CA GLN A 113 17.19 -36.05 17.11
C GLN A 113 17.74 -36.45 15.73
N ASN A 114 17.38 -35.73 14.67
CA ASN A 114 17.83 -36.04 13.31
C ASN A 114 19.24 -35.47 13.07
N SER A 115 20.20 -36.37 12.85
CA SER A 115 21.61 -36.04 12.59
C SER A 115 21.86 -35.37 11.24
N ASN A 116 20.95 -35.49 10.26
CA ASN A 116 21.11 -34.87 8.94
C ASN A 116 20.22 -33.62 8.78
N PRO A 117 20.78 -32.40 8.87
CA PRO A 117 20.02 -31.18 8.73
C PRO A 117 19.45 -30.97 7.31
N ARG A 118 20.03 -31.62 6.28
CA ARG A 118 19.66 -31.43 4.87
C ARG A 118 18.51 -32.32 4.40
N GLU A 119 18.29 -33.45 5.06
CA GLU A 119 17.25 -34.41 4.69
C GLU A 119 16.22 -34.53 5.83
N PRO A 120 15.02 -33.95 5.65
CA PRO A 120 13.92 -34.10 6.60
C PRO A 120 13.45 -35.55 6.67
N THR A 121 13.26 -36.07 7.88
CA THR A 121 12.65 -37.40 8.10
C THR A 121 11.19 -37.43 7.63
N GLU A 122 10.62 -38.63 7.49
CA GLU A 122 9.21 -38.80 7.16
C GLU A 122 8.27 -38.20 8.21
N GLU A 123 8.64 -38.29 9.49
CA GLU A 123 7.87 -37.72 10.61
C GLU A 123 7.81 -36.18 10.54
N GLU A 124 8.95 -35.55 10.21
CA GLU A 124 9.06 -34.10 10.04
C GLU A 124 8.20 -33.63 8.86
N GLN A 125 8.29 -34.34 7.73
CA GLN A 125 7.47 -34.07 6.55
C GLN A 125 5.97 -34.24 6.85
N ALA A 126 5.59 -35.28 7.59
CA ALA A 126 4.22 -35.50 8.01
C ALA A 126 3.69 -34.39 8.93
N GLN A 127 4.52 -33.89 9.86
CA GLN A 127 4.15 -32.78 10.73
C GLN A 127 3.99 -31.46 9.97
N VAL A 128 4.89 -31.16 9.02
CA VAL A 128 4.74 -30.00 8.14
C VAL A 128 3.51 -30.15 7.25
N ALA A 129 3.19 -31.35 6.74
CA ALA A 129 1.98 -31.59 5.97
C ALA A 129 0.71 -31.31 6.80
N ARG A 130 0.68 -31.72 8.08
CA ARG A 130 -0.41 -31.36 9.02
C ARG A 130 -0.52 -29.85 9.19
N PHE A 131 0.60 -29.17 9.42
CA PHE A 131 0.61 -27.70 9.52
C PHE A 131 0.08 -27.03 8.25
N LEU A 132 0.56 -27.43 7.08
CA LEU A 132 0.13 -26.86 5.80
C LEU A 132 -1.35 -27.10 5.52
N SER A 133 -1.91 -28.22 5.96
CA SER A 133 -3.37 -28.48 5.86
C SER A 133 -4.23 -27.53 6.72
N MET A 134 -3.62 -26.89 7.73
CA MET A 134 -4.23 -25.89 8.61
C MET A 134 -3.93 -24.45 8.17
N LEU A 135 -2.98 -24.24 7.25
CA LEU A 135 -2.51 -22.93 6.82
C LEU A 135 -3.35 -22.38 5.66
N VAL A 136 -3.57 -21.06 5.67
CA VAL A 136 -4.14 -20.30 4.56
C VAL A 136 -3.22 -19.13 4.24
N ILE A 137 -2.79 -18.99 2.99
CA ILE A 137 -2.08 -17.79 2.53
C ILE A 137 -3.07 -16.87 1.82
N ASP A 138 -3.36 -15.75 2.46
CA ASP A 138 -4.20 -14.68 1.93
C ASP A 138 -3.31 -13.65 1.22
N HIS A 139 -3.03 -13.91 -0.06
CA HIS A 139 -2.17 -13.10 -0.93
C HIS A 139 -2.88 -12.48 -2.14
N THR A 140 -4.18 -12.76 -2.32
CA THR A 140 -4.97 -12.33 -3.47
C THR A 140 -5.78 -11.06 -3.19
N ARG A 141 -5.82 -10.60 -1.93
CA ARG A 141 -6.51 -9.36 -1.58
C ARG A 141 -5.78 -8.17 -2.17
N LEU A 142 -6.55 -7.31 -2.81
CA LEU A 142 -6.05 -6.05 -3.36
C LEU A 142 -5.36 -5.20 -2.27
N PRO A 143 -4.25 -4.50 -2.62
CA PRO A 143 -3.62 -3.53 -1.73
C PRO A 143 -4.60 -2.42 -1.34
N ARG A 144 -4.37 -1.74 -0.20
CA ARG A 144 -5.33 -0.73 0.31
C ARG A 144 -5.59 0.39 -0.71
N GLY A 145 -4.58 0.78 -1.48
CA GLY A 145 -4.71 1.80 -2.51
C GLY A 145 -5.71 1.45 -3.61
N PHE A 146 -5.89 0.16 -3.91
CA PHE A 146 -6.84 -0.31 -4.92
C PHE A 146 -8.25 -0.51 -4.37
N VAL A 147 -8.42 -0.58 -3.05
CA VAL A 147 -9.75 -0.79 -2.44
C VAL A 147 -10.70 0.34 -2.83
N ALA A 148 -10.26 1.60 -2.83
CA ALA A 148 -11.13 2.71 -3.23
C ALA A 148 -11.62 2.59 -4.68
N TYR A 149 -10.77 2.13 -5.61
CA TYR A 149 -11.08 2.01 -7.03
C TYR A 149 -11.83 0.72 -7.40
N ALA A 150 -11.53 -0.38 -6.71
CA ALA A 150 -12.11 -1.69 -7.01
C ALA A 150 -13.37 -2.00 -6.20
N ALA A 151 -13.50 -1.48 -4.97
CA ALA A 151 -14.57 -1.86 -4.06
C ALA A 151 -15.96 -1.50 -4.58
N ALA A 152 -16.10 -0.36 -5.27
CA ALA A 152 -17.36 0.00 -5.92
C ALA A 152 -17.81 -1.09 -6.91
N ASN A 153 -16.90 -1.51 -7.79
CA ASN A 153 -17.19 -2.54 -8.79
C ASN A 153 -17.31 -3.95 -8.20
N MET A 154 -16.58 -4.26 -7.12
CA MET A 154 -16.60 -5.60 -6.51
C MET A 154 -17.80 -5.80 -5.59
N TYR A 155 -18.22 -4.77 -4.85
CA TYR A 155 -19.22 -4.90 -3.78
C TYR A 155 -20.52 -4.16 -4.07
N ALA A 156 -20.46 -2.93 -4.59
CA ALA A 156 -21.67 -2.15 -4.87
C ALA A 156 -22.35 -2.58 -6.18
N LYS A 157 -21.58 -2.84 -7.24
CA LYS A 157 -22.13 -3.24 -8.55
C LYS A 157 -23.01 -4.50 -8.49
N PRO A 158 -22.62 -5.62 -7.83
CA PRO A 158 -23.50 -6.79 -7.74
C PRO A 158 -24.82 -6.52 -7.01
N VAL A 159 -24.80 -5.60 -6.03
CA VAL A 159 -26.02 -5.18 -5.32
C VAL A 159 -26.92 -4.38 -6.26
N LEU A 160 -26.36 -3.46 -7.04
CA LEU A 160 -27.11 -2.66 -8.02
C LEU A 160 -27.70 -3.52 -9.14
N GLU A 161 -26.96 -4.52 -9.62
CA GLU A 161 -27.45 -5.52 -10.58
C GLU A 161 -28.64 -6.28 -10.01
N ARG A 162 -28.57 -6.71 -8.74
CA ARG A 162 -29.66 -7.42 -8.06
C ARG A 162 -30.88 -6.52 -7.80
N LEU A 163 -30.66 -5.24 -7.55
CA LEU A 163 -31.70 -4.19 -7.45
C LEU A 163 -32.18 -3.71 -8.83
N ARG A 164 -31.61 -4.21 -9.93
CA ARG A 164 -31.94 -3.89 -11.33
C ARG A 164 -31.90 -2.39 -11.62
N THR A 165 -30.91 -1.69 -11.07
CA THR A 165 -30.75 -0.24 -11.21
C THR A 165 -29.48 0.09 -12.00
N GLN A 166 -29.53 1.13 -12.83
CA GLN A 166 -28.42 1.61 -13.67
C GLN A 166 -27.57 2.70 -12.99
N ALA A 167 -27.64 2.82 -11.67
CA ALA A 167 -26.87 3.79 -10.92
C ALA A 167 -25.37 3.47 -10.98
N ALA A 168 -24.53 4.50 -10.88
CA ALA A 168 -23.10 4.28 -10.78
C ALA A 168 -22.76 3.57 -9.45
N PRO A 169 -21.81 2.61 -9.45
CA PRO A 169 -21.43 1.90 -8.23
C PRO A 169 -20.64 2.76 -7.24
N ASP A 170 -19.88 3.77 -7.72
CA ASP A 170 -19.00 4.58 -6.88
C ASP A 170 -19.75 5.39 -5.79
N PRO A 171 -20.83 6.13 -6.11
CA PRO A 171 -21.58 6.86 -5.09
C PRO A 171 -22.19 5.95 -4.02
N VAL A 172 -22.61 4.75 -4.43
CA VAL A 172 -23.25 3.77 -3.53
C VAL A 172 -22.23 3.20 -2.55
N TRP A 173 -21.06 2.82 -3.05
CA TRP A 173 -19.95 2.41 -2.20
C TRP A 173 -19.54 3.53 -1.24
N GLN A 174 -19.39 4.75 -1.75
CA GLN A 174 -18.97 5.90 -0.96
C GLN A 174 -19.99 6.20 0.16
N ALA A 175 -21.29 6.13 -0.11
CA ALA A 175 -22.33 6.32 0.90
C ALA A 175 -22.26 5.29 2.03
N VAL A 176 -22.12 4.00 1.70
CA VAL A 176 -21.97 2.93 2.69
C VAL A 176 -20.67 3.08 3.48
N HIS A 177 -19.59 3.44 2.80
CA HIS A 177 -18.30 3.69 3.44
C HIS A 177 -18.34 4.91 4.38
N ASP A 178 -19.02 5.99 3.99
CA ASP A 178 -19.19 7.18 4.82
C ASP A 178 -20.07 6.94 6.04
N LEU A 179 -21.13 6.13 5.91
CA LEU A 179 -21.91 5.65 7.05
C LEU A 179 -21.00 4.97 8.09
N MET A 180 -20.15 4.05 7.65
CA MET A 180 -19.18 3.38 8.53
C MET A 180 -18.21 4.39 9.15
N ARG A 181 -17.65 5.30 8.34
CA ARG A 181 -16.70 6.32 8.79
C ARG A 181 -17.31 7.26 9.85
N VAL A 182 -18.53 7.73 9.63
CA VAL A 182 -19.24 8.62 10.57
C VAL A 182 -19.49 7.90 11.89
N ARG A 183 -19.98 6.66 11.85
CA ARG A 183 -20.23 5.85 13.06
C ARG A 183 -18.94 5.57 13.84
N MET A 184 -17.87 5.17 13.14
CA MET A 184 -16.58 4.90 13.78
C MET A 184 -15.94 6.17 14.37
N ARG A 185 -16.03 7.31 13.67
CA ARG A 185 -15.51 8.59 14.19
C ARG A 185 -16.30 9.07 15.41
N ALA A 186 -17.62 9.00 15.36
CA ALA A 186 -18.48 9.39 16.49
C ALA A 186 -18.21 8.55 17.73
N ALA A 187 -17.92 7.26 17.57
CA ALA A 187 -17.59 6.36 18.69
C ALA A 187 -16.18 6.59 19.26
N GLY A 188 -15.30 7.32 18.56
CA GLY A 188 -13.93 7.56 18.96
C GLY A 188 -13.02 6.33 18.90
N PRO A 189 -11.71 6.52 19.18
CA PRO A 189 -10.73 5.43 19.16
C PRO A 189 -11.08 4.36 20.19
N ILE A 190 -10.91 3.09 19.82
CA ILE A 190 -11.04 1.98 20.78
C ILE A 190 -9.83 2.07 21.71
N PRO A 191 -10.00 2.32 23.03
CA PRO A 191 -8.88 2.61 23.94
C PRO A 191 -7.80 1.53 24.02
N ARG A 192 -8.09 0.32 23.54
CA ARG A 192 -7.20 -0.86 23.58
C ARG A 192 -7.00 -1.54 22.23
N GLY A 193 -7.45 -0.93 21.12
CA GLY A 193 -7.24 -1.48 19.77
C GLY A 193 -7.78 -2.91 19.56
N LYS A 194 -8.82 -3.33 20.30
CA LYS A 194 -9.36 -4.70 20.34
C LYS A 194 -8.38 -5.80 20.82
N LEU A 195 -7.31 -5.44 21.53
CA LEU A 195 -6.52 -6.46 22.24
C LEU A 195 -7.43 -7.24 23.20
N PRO A 196 -7.30 -8.58 23.28
CA PRO A 196 -8.15 -9.42 24.13
C PRO A 196 -8.23 -8.84 25.54
N ALA A 197 -9.43 -8.78 26.13
CA ALA A 197 -9.65 -8.28 27.48
C ALA A 197 -8.73 -8.96 28.52
N VAL A 198 -8.29 -10.19 28.23
CA VAL A 198 -7.31 -10.98 28.99
C VAL A 198 -5.95 -10.28 29.12
N LEU A 199 -5.45 -9.59 28.09
CA LEU A 199 -4.20 -8.84 28.15
C LEU A 199 -4.32 -7.55 28.98
N ALA A 200 -5.55 -7.12 29.28
CA ALA A 200 -5.84 -5.95 30.09
C ALA A 200 -6.27 -6.30 31.52
N TYR A 201 -6.13 -7.57 31.92
CA TYR A 201 -6.42 -8.02 33.27
C TYR A 201 -5.49 -7.32 34.28
N LYS A 202 -6.07 -6.45 35.11
CA LYS A 202 -5.44 -6.00 36.35
C LYS A 202 -6.01 -6.85 37.49
N PRO A 203 -5.17 -7.47 38.34
CA PRO A 203 -5.64 -8.22 39.50
C PRO A 203 -6.64 -7.39 40.32
N GLY A 204 -7.83 -7.94 40.57
CA GLY A 204 -8.91 -7.27 41.31
C GLY A 204 -9.98 -6.59 40.45
N THR A 205 -9.86 -6.61 39.11
CA THR A 205 -10.91 -6.10 38.21
C THR A 205 -11.68 -7.26 37.59
N PRO A 206 -13.03 -7.30 37.67
CA PRO A 206 -13.80 -8.31 36.98
C PRO A 206 -13.60 -8.19 35.47
N LEU A 207 -13.45 -9.33 34.79
CA LEU A 207 -13.42 -9.36 33.33
C LEU A 207 -14.77 -8.86 32.78
N PRO A 208 -14.77 -7.97 31.77
CA PRO A 208 -16.00 -7.54 31.14
C PRO A 208 -16.72 -8.76 30.58
N ASN A 209 -18.01 -8.90 30.88
CA ASN A 209 -18.82 -9.98 30.33
C ASN A 209 -19.20 -9.67 28.87
N ALA A 210 -19.79 -10.64 28.17
CA ALA A 210 -20.20 -10.47 26.78
C ALA A 210 -21.14 -9.27 26.57
N ALA A 211 -22.04 -9.01 27.53
CA ALA A 211 -22.97 -7.88 27.46
C ALA A 211 -22.28 -6.52 27.65
N ASP A 212 -21.19 -6.45 28.43
CA ASP A 212 -20.37 -5.24 28.58
C ASP A 212 -19.58 -4.93 27.30
N LEU A 213 -19.04 -5.97 26.66
CA LEU A 213 -18.36 -5.86 25.37
C LEU A 213 -19.34 -5.45 24.26
N GLU A 214 -20.52 -6.06 24.23
CA GLU A 214 -21.58 -5.70 23.29
C GLU A 214 -22.00 -4.24 23.49
N ARG A 215 -22.30 -3.81 24.73
CA ARG A 215 -22.61 -2.41 25.05
C ARG A 215 -21.51 -1.44 24.62
N ALA A 216 -20.24 -1.81 24.75
CA ALA A 216 -19.12 -0.99 24.31
C ALA A 216 -19.03 -0.85 22.77
N ASP A 217 -19.54 -1.85 22.04
CA ASP A 217 -19.58 -1.87 20.58
C ASP A 217 -20.91 -1.41 19.98
N VAL A 218 -21.99 -1.26 20.77
CA VAL A 218 -23.31 -0.78 20.30
C VAL A 218 -23.21 0.52 19.51
N SER A 219 -22.37 1.47 19.93
CA SER A 219 -22.20 2.75 19.23
C SER A 219 -21.50 2.62 17.86
N ARG A 220 -20.93 1.44 17.57
CA ARG A 220 -20.21 1.08 16.34
C ARG A 220 -20.99 0.09 15.47
N ILE A 221 -22.13 -0.43 15.95
CA ILE A 221 -22.97 -1.33 15.16
C ILE A 221 -23.57 -0.55 13.98
N VAL A 222 -23.42 -1.12 12.78
CA VAL A 222 -24.11 -0.68 11.57
C VAL A 222 -25.05 -1.79 11.15
N ALA A 223 -26.35 -1.52 11.16
CA ALA A 223 -27.36 -2.51 10.83
C ALA A 223 -27.52 -2.63 9.31
N MET A 224 -28.05 -3.77 8.86
CA MET A 224 -28.40 -3.97 7.44
C MET A 224 -29.40 -2.93 6.93
N THR A 225 -30.30 -2.46 7.79
CA THR A 225 -31.26 -1.39 7.47
C THR A 225 -30.57 -0.05 7.22
N ASP A 226 -29.52 0.29 7.99
CA ASP A 226 -28.74 1.51 7.76
C ASP A 226 -28.04 1.47 6.39
N ILE A 227 -27.52 0.29 6.02
CA ILE A 227 -26.88 0.05 4.72
C ILE A 227 -27.90 0.17 3.59
N ASP A 228 -29.10 -0.43 3.73
CA ASP A 228 -30.16 -0.32 2.72
C ASP A 228 -30.59 1.15 2.51
N ILE A 229 -30.78 1.91 3.59
CA ILE A 229 -31.10 3.34 3.53
C ILE A 229 -29.98 4.11 2.81
N ALA A 230 -28.71 3.86 3.14
CA ALA A 230 -27.57 4.52 2.50
C ALA A 230 -27.53 4.23 0.99
N ILE A 231 -27.74 2.96 0.59
CA ILE A 231 -27.77 2.55 -0.82
C ILE A 231 -28.91 3.25 -1.56
N ARG A 232 -30.14 3.22 -1.02
CA ARG A 232 -31.30 3.87 -1.65
C ARG A 232 -31.11 5.38 -1.77
N THR A 233 -30.55 6.01 -0.74
CA THR A 233 -30.27 7.45 -0.74
C THR A 233 -29.23 7.81 -1.80
N ALA A 234 -28.18 7.01 -1.94
CA ALA A 234 -27.14 7.21 -2.95
C ALA A 234 -27.66 6.97 -4.38
N ILE A 235 -28.58 6.03 -4.58
CA ILE A 235 -29.26 5.81 -5.86
C ILE A 235 -30.10 7.04 -6.23
N ALA A 236 -30.86 7.58 -5.26
CA ALA A 236 -31.71 8.76 -5.49
C ALA A 236 -30.90 10.06 -5.68
N HIS A 237 -29.76 10.20 -4.98
CA HIS A 237 -28.96 11.43 -4.95
C HIS A 237 -27.47 11.14 -5.18
N PRO A 238 -27.07 10.62 -6.35
CA PRO A 238 -25.71 10.12 -6.58
C PRO A 238 -24.65 11.22 -6.45
N ARG A 239 -24.96 12.47 -6.82
CA ARG A 239 -24.03 13.60 -6.73
C ARG A 239 -23.56 13.89 -5.30
N GLY A 240 -24.39 13.63 -4.29
CA GLY A 240 -24.05 13.88 -2.88
C GLY A 240 -22.99 12.92 -2.33
N PHE A 241 -22.75 11.80 -3.00
CA PHE A 241 -21.81 10.76 -2.58
C PHE A 241 -20.73 10.49 -3.63
N GLN A 242 -20.64 11.30 -4.69
CA GLN A 242 -19.51 11.19 -5.60
C GLN A 242 -18.23 11.57 -4.87
N PRO A 243 -17.15 10.77 -4.99
CA PRO A 243 -15.84 11.19 -4.51
C PRO A 243 -15.50 12.56 -5.09
N LEU A 244 -15.07 13.48 -4.25
CA LEU A 244 -14.59 14.77 -4.71
C LEU A 244 -13.38 14.52 -5.62
N VAL A 245 -13.58 14.69 -6.92
CA VAL A 245 -12.49 14.63 -7.89
C VAL A 245 -11.56 15.80 -7.55
N PRO A 246 -10.29 15.56 -7.19
CA PRO A 246 -9.37 16.65 -6.91
C PRO A 246 -9.33 17.56 -8.14
N GLN A 247 -9.57 18.85 -7.93
CA GLN A 247 -9.63 19.78 -9.05
C GLN A 247 -8.23 19.85 -9.70
N PRO A 248 -8.13 19.61 -11.02
CA PRO A 248 -6.86 19.62 -11.69
C PRO A 248 -6.21 21.01 -11.56
N ARG A 249 -4.93 21.03 -11.18
CA ARG A 249 -4.14 22.26 -11.12
C ARG A 249 -3.88 22.76 -12.54
N LEU A 250 -4.09 24.06 -12.76
CA LEU A 250 -4.10 24.68 -14.10
C LEU A 250 -2.83 25.48 -14.42
N SER A 251 -1.77 25.39 -13.61
CA SER A 251 -0.52 26.06 -13.90
C SER A 251 0.26 25.30 -14.99
N HIS A 252 1.07 25.99 -15.78
CA HIS A 252 1.90 25.34 -16.81
C HIS A 252 2.84 24.31 -16.19
N LEU A 253 3.35 24.62 -15.00
CA LEU A 253 4.20 23.75 -14.20
C LEU A 253 3.45 22.48 -13.79
N SER A 254 2.27 22.62 -13.17
CA SER A 254 1.50 21.47 -12.69
C SER A 254 1.06 20.57 -13.83
N VAL A 255 0.61 21.14 -14.95
CA VAL A 255 0.17 20.38 -16.12
C VAL A 255 1.32 19.56 -16.71
N LYS A 256 2.53 20.12 -16.84
CA LYS A 256 3.71 19.39 -17.32
C LYS A 256 4.19 18.32 -16.36
N MET A 257 4.25 18.63 -15.07
CA MET A 257 4.66 17.66 -14.06
C MET A 257 3.66 16.51 -13.96
N ASN A 258 2.36 16.80 -14.08
CA ASN A 258 1.32 15.77 -14.13
C ASN A 258 1.43 14.89 -15.38
N ALA A 259 1.70 15.47 -16.56
CA ALA A 259 1.99 14.71 -17.79
C ALA A 259 3.24 13.82 -17.63
N GLY A 260 4.23 14.27 -16.85
CA GLY A 260 5.39 13.48 -16.43
C GLY A 260 5.11 12.47 -15.30
N HIS A 261 3.85 12.29 -14.91
CA HIS A 261 3.41 11.42 -13.81
C HIS A 261 4.02 11.76 -12.44
N CYS A 262 4.41 13.01 -12.18
CA CYS A 262 4.85 13.44 -10.84
C CYS A 262 3.71 13.28 -9.82
N GLY A 263 4.04 13.04 -8.54
CA GLY A 263 3.02 12.93 -7.49
C GLY A 263 2.48 14.30 -7.05
N ASP A 264 1.25 14.35 -6.55
CA ASP A 264 0.56 15.60 -6.17
C ASP A 264 1.36 16.46 -5.18
N ASN A 265 1.97 15.84 -4.16
CA ASN A 265 2.82 16.55 -3.19
C ASN A 265 4.07 17.16 -3.85
N SER A 266 4.63 16.49 -4.87
CA SER A 266 5.78 17.02 -5.61
C SER A 266 5.38 18.19 -6.49
N ILE A 267 4.18 18.14 -7.09
CA ILE A 267 3.62 19.22 -7.90
C ILE A 267 3.34 20.44 -7.01
N GLU A 268 2.73 20.24 -5.84
CA GLU A 268 2.46 21.30 -4.87
C GLU A 268 3.74 21.98 -4.39
N ARG A 269 4.74 21.19 -3.98
CA ARG A 269 6.06 21.71 -3.60
C ARG A 269 6.68 22.51 -4.74
N ALA A 270 6.62 22.02 -5.98
CA ALA A 270 7.18 22.73 -7.12
C ALA A 270 6.51 24.09 -7.37
N GLU A 271 5.18 24.19 -7.20
CA GLU A 271 4.45 25.46 -7.31
C GLU A 271 4.80 26.46 -6.19
N GLU A 272 5.07 25.96 -4.98
CA GLU A 272 5.56 26.77 -3.87
C GLU A 272 6.98 27.29 -4.14
N LEU A 273 7.92 26.41 -4.46
CA LEU A 273 9.29 26.77 -4.81
C LEU A 273 9.36 27.75 -5.99
N HIS A 274 8.49 27.58 -6.99
CA HIS A 274 8.37 28.52 -8.11
C HIS A 274 7.99 29.94 -7.63
N ARG A 275 7.02 30.06 -6.72
CA ARG A 275 6.58 31.36 -6.17
C ARG A 275 7.71 32.00 -5.36
N GLU A 276 8.33 31.25 -4.47
CA GLU A 276 9.43 31.72 -3.62
C GLU A 276 10.62 32.22 -4.46
N TYR A 277 11.01 31.48 -5.50
CA TYR A 277 12.08 31.89 -6.42
C TYR A 277 11.78 33.21 -7.12
N ARG A 278 10.54 33.41 -7.58
CA ARG A 278 10.12 34.66 -8.24
C ARG A 278 10.06 35.82 -7.25
N ASP A 279 9.62 35.57 -6.02
CA ASP A 279 9.55 36.59 -4.98
C ASP A 279 10.97 37.03 -4.54
N TYR A 280 11.90 36.08 -4.39
CA TYR A 280 13.33 36.38 -4.16
C TYR A 280 13.88 37.32 -5.23
N TRP A 281 13.73 36.97 -6.51
CA TRP A 281 14.25 37.81 -7.59
C TRP A 281 13.53 39.14 -7.69
N ARG A 282 12.21 39.20 -7.43
CA ARG A 282 11.46 40.47 -7.42
C ARG A 282 12.02 41.43 -6.37
N GLN A 283 12.28 40.93 -5.16
CA GLN A 283 12.86 41.74 -4.08
C GLN A 283 14.27 42.20 -4.44
N ARG A 284 15.10 41.29 -4.95
CA ARG A 284 16.49 41.58 -5.25
C ARG A 284 16.68 42.53 -6.43
N LEU A 285 15.90 42.36 -7.50
CA LEU A 285 15.92 43.24 -8.68
C LEU A 285 15.47 44.67 -8.38
N SER A 286 14.75 44.90 -7.28
CA SER A 286 14.31 46.24 -6.88
C SER A 286 15.42 47.09 -6.27
N GLY A 287 16.55 46.50 -5.84
CA GLY A 287 17.59 47.20 -5.09
C GLY A 287 19.03 46.96 -5.56
N ASP A 288 19.28 45.89 -6.33
CA ASP A 288 20.63 45.49 -6.74
C ASP A 288 20.78 45.53 -8.29
N PRO A 289 21.61 46.43 -8.84
CA PRO A 289 21.83 46.51 -10.29
C PRO A 289 22.58 45.28 -10.86
N ALA A 290 23.32 44.54 -10.04
CA ALA A 290 24.02 43.32 -10.45
C ALA A 290 23.08 42.10 -10.51
N ALA A 291 21.92 42.16 -9.83
CA ALA A 291 21.00 41.03 -9.70
C ALA A 291 20.53 40.46 -11.05
N ARG A 292 20.33 41.30 -12.09
CA ARG A 292 19.98 40.80 -13.43
C ARG A 292 21.07 39.94 -14.05
N ALA A 293 22.33 40.35 -13.91
CA ALA A 293 23.46 39.61 -14.45
C ALA A 293 23.67 38.28 -13.72
N GLU A 294 23.47 38.27 -12.40
CA GLU A 294 23.48 37.06 -11.58
C GLU A 294 22.34 36.10 -11.92
N GLN A 295 21.10 36.62 -12.04
CA GLN A 295 19.94 35.82 -12.45
C GLN A 295 20.18 35.15 -13.80
N ALA A 296 20.68 35.90 -14.79
CA ALA A 296 21.00 35.35 -16.10
C ALA A 296 22.10 34.27 -16.04
N ARG A 297 23.10 34.44 -15.16
CA ARG A 297 24.16 33.45 -14.94
C ARG A 297 23.61 32.17 -14.31
N LEU A 298 22.81 32.29 -13.25
CA LEU A 298 22.15 31.16 -12.61
C LEU A 298 21.26 30.42 -13.62
N ARG A 299 20.45 31.14 -14.38
CA ARG A 299 19.53 30.57 -15.36
C ARG A 299 20.25 29.72 -16.41
N ARG A 300 21.39 30.19 -16.96
CA ARG A 300 22.22 29.40 -17.89
C ARG A 300 22.73 28.10 -17.25
N ARG A 301 23.07 28.15 -15.96
CA ARG A 301 23.51 26.97 -15.23
C ARG A 301 22.37 25.99 -14.98
N LEU A 302 21.19 26.48 -14.63
CA LEU A 302 20.00 25.65 -14.45
C LEU A 302 19.59 24.92 -15.74
N HIS A 303 19.74 25.58 -16.90
CA HIS A 303 19.58 24.90 -18.19
C HIS A 303 20.54 23.70 -18.32
N ARG A 304 21.82 23.89 -18.00
CA ARG A 304 22.80 22.80 -18.03
C ARG A 304 22.43 21.66 -17.09
N VAL A 305 22.05 21.98 -15.85
CA VAL A 305 21.58 20.99 -14.87
C VAL A 305 20.39 20.20 -15.41
N SER A 306 19.44 20.89 -16.06
CA SER A 306 18.28 20.24 -16.67
C SER A 306 18.66 19.32 -17.83
N ASP A 307 19.58 19.72 -18.69
CA ASP A 307 20.02 18.90 -19.83
C ASP A 307 20.70 17.61 -19.33
N GLU A 308 21.57 17.73 -18.33
CA GLU A 308 22.26 16.58 -17.75
C GLU A 308 21.29 15.66 -16.98
N ALA A 309 20.31 16.24 -16.27
CA ALA A 309 19.29 15.46 -15.56
C ALA A 309 18.39 14.70 -16.55
N ALA A 310 18.00 15.34 -17.65
CA ALA A 310 17.22 14.71 -18.72
C ALA A 310 17.98 13.56 -19.38
N ALA A 311 19.29 13.73 -19.63
CA ALA A 311 20.14 12.68 -20.18
C ALA A 311 20.31 11.47 -19.23
N ALA A 312 20.32 11.70 -17.92
CA ALA A 312 20.43 10.64 -16.91
C ALA A 312 19.09 9.93 -16.63
N ALA A 313 17.95 10.58 -16.86
CA ALA A 313 16.63 10.02 -16.66
C ALA A 313 16.17 9.13 -17.83
N SER A 314 16.84 7.98 -18.05
CA SER A 314 16.67 7.10 -19.21
C SER A 314 15.43 6.19 -19.20
N ASN A 315 14.43 6.42 -18.34
CA ASN A 315 13.25 5.55 -18.25
C ASN A 315 12.01 6.21 -18.90
N PRO A 316 11.50 5.70 -20.03
CA PRO A 316 10.40 6.31 -20.77
C PRO A 316 9.03 6.24 -20.04
N THR A 317 8.79 5.28 -19.16
CA THR A 317 7.46 5.13 -18.50
C THR A 317 7.28 5.96 -17.24
N ILE A 318 8.37 6.40 -16.58
CA ILE A 318 8.31 7.18 -15.34
C ILE A 318 9.26 8.39 -15.42
N GLN A 319 9.43 8.91 -16.63
CA GLN A 319 10.45 9.90 -16.96
C GLN A 319 10.38 11.12 -16.06
N GLY A 320 9.18 11.65 -15.77
CA GLY A 320 9.04 12.87 -14.96
C GLY A 320 9.41 12.67 -13.48
N ARG A 321 9.05 11.55 -12.84
CA ARG A 321 9.48 11.30 -11.44
C ARG A 321 10.98 11.07 -11.34
N ALA A 322 11.55 10.33 -12.31
CA ALA A 322 13.00 10.10 -12.36
C ALA A 322 13.74 11.42 -12.58
N LEU A 323 13.27 12.23 -13.53
CA LEU A 323 13.82 13.55 -13.82
C LEU A 323 13.73 14.49 -12.61
N TRP A 324 12.60 14.54 -11.91
CA TRP A 324 12.44 15.39 -10.72
C TRP A 324 13.46 15.03 -9.63
N ARG A 325 13.68 13.74 -9.37
CA ARG A 325 14.68 13.28 -8.40
C ARG A 325 16.11 13.63 -8.83
N GLU A 326 16.40 13.47 -10.12
CA GLU A 326 17.73 13.76 -10.66
C GLU A 326 18.01 15.27 -10.67
N LEU A 327 17.01 16.10 -10.98
CA LEU A 327 17.09 17.55 -10.84
C LEU A 327 17.38 17.96 -9.40
N GLN A 328 16.63 17.40 -8.43
CA GLN A 328 16.85 17.67 -7.01
C GLN A 328 18.27 17.28 -6.61
N ARG A 329 18.69 16.05 -6.91
CA ARG A 329 20.05 15.56 -6.60
C ARG A 329 21.13 16.47 -7.15
N ARG A 330 21.02 16.90 -8.42
CA ARG A 330 22.02 17.77 -9.05
C ARG A 330 22.02 19.20 -8.50
N VAL A 331 20.86 19.71 -8.09
CA VAL A 331 20.76 21.01 -7.43
C VAL A 331 21.40 20.95 -6.04
N ASP A 332 21.16 19.87 -5.29
CA ASP A 332 21.78 19.62 -3.99
C ASP A 332 23.32 19.50 -4.10
N ASP A 333 23.82 18.97 -5.23
CA ASP A 333 25.26 18.84 -5.50
C ASP A 333 25.94 20.16 -5.95
N LEU A 334 25.21 21.27 -6.13
CA LEU A 334 25.83 22.54 -6.55
C LEU A 334 26.63 23.16 -5.40
N PRO A 335 27.90 23.57 -5.61
CA PRO A 335 28.69 24.24 -4.57
C PRO A 335 28.02 25.53 -4.07
N GLU A 336 27.97 25.74 -2.76
CA GLU A 336 27.33 26.93 -2.16
C GLU A 336 27.94 28.24 -2.68
N GLU A 337 29.26 28.29 -2.91
CA GLU A 337 29.96 29.51 -3.36
C GLU A 337 29.55 29.94 -4.78
N SER A 338 28.90 29.04 -5.50
CA SER A 338 28.49 29.24 -6.87
C SER A 338 27.01 29.65 -7.01
N LEU A 339 26.30 29.74 -5.88
CA LEU A 339 24.92 30.20 -5.80
C LEU A 339 24.85 31.70 -5.47
N PRO A 340 23.81 32.41 -5.92
CA PRO A 340 23.58 33.80 -5.50
C PRO A 340 23.39 33.90 -3.97
N VAL A 341 23.80 35.01 -3.38
CA VAL A 341 23.74 35.24 -1.93
C VAL A 341 22.31 35.04 -1.40
N GLY A 342 22.18 34.22 -0.36
CA GLY A 342 20.89 33.93 0.29
C GLY A 342 20.01 32.93 -0.45
N MET A 343 20.52 32.25 -1.49
CA MET A 343 19.85 31.09 -2.07
C MET A 343 20.35 29.79 -1.46
N ASP A 344 19.41 28.92 -1.09
CA ASP A 344 19.66 27.51 -0.80
C ASP A 344 19.29 26.63 -2.00
N ALA A 345 19.53 25.32 -1.87
CA ALA A 345 19.22 24.34 -2.92
C ALA A 345 17.71 24.33 -3.29
N ASP A 346 16.82 24.51 -2.33
CA ASP A 346 15.37 24.53 -2.56
C ASP A 346 14.96 25.74 -3.43
N LEU A 347 15.47 26.93 -3.12
CA LEU A 347 15.19 28.12 -3.90
C LEU A 347 15.76 28.02 -5.32
N VAL A 348 16.93 27.38 -5.47
CA VAL A 348 17.53 27.07 -6.78
C VAL A 348 16.67 26.08 -7.57
N LEU A 349 16.09 25.07 -6.92
CA LEU A 349 15.12 24.15 -7.52
C LEU A 349 13.84 24.88 -7.96
N GLY A 350 13.44 25.93 -7.24
CA GLY A 350 12.39 26.86 -7.67
C GLY A 350 12.69 27.54 -9.01
N GLY A 351 13.97 27.80 -9.31
CA GLY A 351 14.41 28.28 -10.61
C GLY A 351 14.23 27.29 -11.75
N ILE A 352 14.36 25.98 -11.49
CA ILE A 352 14.01 24.94 -12.47
C ILE A 352 12.50 24.95 -12.70
N CYS A 353 11.70 25.11 -11.64
CA CYS A 353 10.24 25.21 -11.75
C CYS A 353 9.82 26.42 -12.58
N ASP A 354 10.52 27.55 -12.46
CA ASP A 354 10.36 28.74 -13.31
C ASP A 354 10.66 28.46 -14.78
N LEU A 355 11.78 27.79 -15.07
CA LEU A 355 12.11 27.32 -16.42
C LEU A 355 11.05 26.35 -16.99
N THR A 356 10.47 25.49 -16.16
CA THR A 356 9.35 24.62 -16.57
C THR A 356 8.12 25.45 -16.89
N SER A 357 7.77 26.46 -16.09
CA SER A 357 6.64 27.35 -16.37
C SER A 357 6.78 28.05 -17.73
N GLU A 358 8.01 28.45 -18.08
CA GLU A 358 8.37 29.11 -19.34
C GLU A 358 8.60 28.15 -20.54
N CYS A 359 8.22 26.88 -20.41
CA CYS A 359 8.36 25.87 -21.48
C CYS A 359 9.81 25.58 -21.90
N LYS A 360 10.78 25.83 -21.01
CA LYS A 360 12.19 25.50 -21.26
C LYS A 360 12.57 24.10 -20.77
N VAL A 361 11.92 23.63 -19.72
CA VAL A 361 12.12 22.28 -19.15
C VAL A 361 10.80 21.51 -19.24
N TRP A 362 10.88 20.23 -19.59
CA TRP A 362 9.72 19.34 -19.80
C TRP A 362 9.91 18.04 -19.01
N PHE A 363 8.85 17.59 -18.34
CA PHE A 363 8.82 16.33 -17.56
C PHE A 363 8.26 15.14 -18.36
N SER A 364 7.87 15.40 -19.60
CA SER A 364 7.29 14.46 -20.56
C SER A 364 7.77 14.85 -21.97
N GLU A 365 7.30 14.14 -22.98
CA GLU A 365 7.33 14.64 -24.36
C GLU A 365 6.63 16.01 -24.45
N ARG A 366 7.01 16.81 -25.45
CA ARG A 366 6.43 18.13 -25.67
C ARG A 366 4.98 17.99 -26.14
N PHE A 367 4.09 18.80 -25.58
CA PHE A 367 2.68 18.84 -25.94
C PHE A 367 2.14 20.28 -25.86
N ASP A 368 0.93 20.49 -26.36
CA ASP A 368 0.22 21.78 -26.26
C ASP A 368 -0.33 21.98 -24.84
N VAL A 369 0.40 22.72 -24.03
CA VAL A 369 0.06 23.00 -22.62
C VAL A 369 -1.17 23.89 -22.52
N GLU A 370 -1.34 24.84 -23.44
CA GLU A 370 -2.48 25.76 -23.44
C GLU A 370 -3.77 25.02 -23.81
N GLY A 371 -3.70 24.17 -24.85
CA GLY A 371 -4.79 23.28 -25.22
C GLY A 371 -5.20 22.35 -24.07
N GLU A 372 -4.23 21.80 -23.34
CA GLU A 372 -4.49 20.95 -22.18
C GLU A 372 -5.11 21.73 -21.00
N ILE A 373 -4.63 22.94 -20.71
CA ILE A 373 -5.23 23.83 -19.71
C ILE A 373 -6.67 24.18 -20.08
N ALA A 374 -6.93 24.49 -21.36
CA ALA A 374 -8.28 24.76 -21.85
C ALA A 374 -9.19 23.54 -21.68
N ARG A 375 -8.71 22.34 -22.03
CA ARG A 375 -9.44 21.07 -21.83
C ARG A 375 -9.79 20.84 -20.36
N LEU A 376 -8.83 21.04 -19.45
CA LEU A 376 -9.03 20.89 -18.01
C LEU A 376 -9.99 21.94 -17.43
N ARG A 377 -9.98 23.17 -17.96
CA ARG A 377 -10.95 24.22 -17.58
C ARG A 377 -12.37 23.86 -17.98
N THR A 378 -12.58 23.35 -19.20
CA THR A 378 -13.90 22.88 -19.65
C THR A 378 -14.40 21.75 -18.76
N GLN A 379 -13.54 20.77 -18.44
CA GLN A 379 -13.89 19.68 -17.53
C GLN A 379 -14.26 20.16 -16.12
N ARG A 380 -13.61 21.22 -15.63
CA ARG A 380 -13.96 21.84 -14.34
C ARG A 380 -15.29 22.57 -14.39
N GLY A 381 -15.59 23.25 -15.50
CA GLY A 381 -16.86 23.94 -15.74
C GLY A 381 -18.04 22.98 -15.84
N ASP A 382 -17.86 21.82 -16.46
CA ASP A 382 -18.90 20.79 -16.57
C ASP A 382 -19.13 19.99 -15.27
N ALA A 383 -18.14 20.02 -14.36
CA ALA A 383 -18.19 19.34 -13.06
C ALA A 383 -18.67 20.24 -11.90
N SER A 384 -18.85 21.54 -12.13
CA SER A 384 -19.41 22.51 -11.17
C SER A 384 -20.89 22.72 -11.43
#